data_AF-A0A9Q3IQN7-F1
#
_entry.id   AF-A0A9Q3IQN7-F1
#
_cell.length_a   1.000
_cell.length_b   1.000
_cell.length_c   1.000
_cell.angle_alpha   90.00
_cell.angle_beta   90.00
_cell.angle_gamma   90.00
#
_symmetry.space_group_name_H-M   'P 1'
#
loop_
_entity.id
_entity.type
_entity.pdbx_description
1 polymer ?
#
loop_
_entity_poly.entity_id
_entity_poly.type
_entity_poly.pdbx_seq_one_letter_code
_entity_poly.pdbx_strand_id
1 'polypeptide(L)'
;MIIYPPRLITNWQSELPKNAQAVVLHAKIYHGPTHHLLSEANILKCDIIITSYNTITQEFKQTNTSTSFIFKINWHCIVLDEAHYICSQYTATHHAINSLLSSRQICLTGTPNIIHHPTPELRSR
;
A
#
# COMPACT_ATOMS: atom_id res chain seq x y z
N MET A 1 -5.57 -0.14 2.49
CA MET A 1 -4.24 -0.75 2.31
C MET A 1 -3.23 0.02 3.14
N ILE A 2 -2.29 -0.68 3.77
CA ILE A 2 -1.19 -0.10 4.55
C ILE A 2 0.11 -0.51 3.85
N ILE A 3 0.96 0.48 3.57
CA ILE A 3 2.26 0.32 2.93
C ILE A 3 3.33 0.78 3.91
N TYR A 4 4.29 -0.10 4.20
CA TYR A 4 5.33 0.18 5.20
C TYR A 4 6.73 -0.24 4.69
N PRO A 5 7.82 0.22 5.33
CA PRO A 5 9.18 -0.19 5.00
C PRO A 5 9.46 -1.67 5.35
N PRO A 6 10.24 -2.42 4.54
CA PRO A 6 10.45 -3.86 4.73
C PRO A 6 10.95 -4.30 6.12
N ARG A 7 11.54 -3.40 6.92
CA ARG A 7 12.14 -3.72 8.22
C ARG A 7 11.13 -3.88 9.37
N LEU A 8 9.84 -3.57 9.17
CA LEU A 8 8.82 -3.54 10.24
C LEU A 8 7.77 -4.68 10.19
N ILE A 9 7.97 -5.69 9.33
CA ILE A 9 6.97 -6.75 9.06
C ILE A 9 6.65 -7.61 10.27
N THR A 10 7.68 -7.96 11.04
CA THR A 10 7.54 -8.92 12.12
C THR A 10 6.76 -8.37 13.31
N ASN A 11 6.53 -7.05 13.38
CA ASN A 11 5.88 -6.42 14.52
C ASN A 11 4.39 -6.13 14.26
N TRP A 12 3.99 -5.86 13.01
CA TRP A 12 2.60 -5.48 12.70
C TRP A 12 1.58 -6.59 12.98
N GLN A 13 1.93 -7.86 12.71
CA GLN A 13 1.01 -8.97 13.01
C GLN A 13 0.81 -9.15 14.53
N SER A 14 1.80 -8.79 15.34
CA SER A 14 1.70 -8.83 16.82
C SER A 14 1.01 -7.61 17.42
N GLU A 15 0.96 -6.49 16.70
CA GLU A 15 0.34 -5.23 17.12
C GLU A 15 -1.16 -5.16 16.78
N LEU A 16 -1.67 -6.03 15.89
CA LEU A 16 -3.10 -6.14 15.70
C LEU A 16 -3.76 -6.54 17.03
N PRO A 17 -4.76 -5.77 17.51
CA PRO A 17 -5.34 -5.96 18.82
C PRO A 17 -5.93 -7.37 18.94
N LYS A 18 -5.27 -8.23 19.72
CA LYS A 18 -5.76 -9.59 20.06
C LYS A 18 -7.13 -9.56 20.76
N ASN A 19 -7.53 -8.39 21.28
CA ASN A 19 -8.76 -8.15 22.03
C ASN A 19 -9.70 -7.12 21.36
N ALA A 20 -9.70 -6.97 20.03
CA ALA A 20 -10.73 -6.16 19.37
C ALA A 20 -12.09 -6.89 19.40
N GLN A 21 -12.76 -6.85 20.54
CA GLN A 21 -14.04 -7.53 20.82
C GLN A 21 -15.27 -6.91 20.13
N ALA A 22 -15.11 -5.97 19.20
CA ALA A 22 -16.25 -5.34 18.52
C ALA A 22 -16.29 -5.55 16.99
N VAL A 23 -15.16 -5.81 16.33
CA VAL A 23 -15.10 -6.05 14.88
C VAL A 23 -13.92 -6.96 14.57
N VAL A 24 -14.20 -8.14 14.01
CA VAL A 24 -13.13 -9.00 13.45
C VAL A 24 -12.70 -8.38 12.12
N LEU A 25 -11.58 -7.65 12.14
CA LEU A 25 -10.98 -7.13 10.92
C LEU A 25 -10.18 -8.24 10.23
N HIS A 26 -10.51 -8.54 8.98
CA HIS A 26 -9.77 -9.50 8.17
C HIS A 26 -8.57 -8.81 7.52
N ALA A 27 -7.42 -8.94 8.17
CA ALA A 27 -6.14 -8.45 7.64
C ALA A 27 -5.39 -9.56 6.89
N LYS A 28 -4.82 -9.23 5.72
CA LYS A 28 -3.88 -10.10 4.99
C LYS A 28 -2.60 -9.39 4.62
N ILE A 29 -1.51 -10.15 4.64
CA ILE A 29 -0.17 -9.69 4.25
C ILE A 29 0.06 -10.03 2.77
N TYR A 30 0.18 -8.99 1.96
CA TYR A 30 0.59 -9.06 0.56
C TYR A 30 2.04 -8.60 0.47
N HIS A 31 2.97 -9.47 0.85
CA HIS A 31 4.40 -9.16 0.87
C HIS A 31 5.26 -10.40 0.60
N GLY A 32 6.51 -10.18 0.19
CA GLY A 32 7.54 -11.21 0.16
C GLY A 32 7.32 -12.20 -0.97
N PRO A 33 8.02 -13.35 -0.98
CA PRO A 33 7.92 -14.29 -2.09
C PRO A 33 6.52 -14.88 -2.25
N THR A 34 5.64 -14.79 -1.25
CA THR A 34 4.29 -15.39 -1.27
C THR A 34 3.19 -14.43 -1.72
N HIS A 35 3.48 -13.15 -2.02
CA HIS A 35 2.45 -12.19 -2.43
C HIS A 35 1.62 -12.66 -3.64
N HIS A 36 2.26 -13.35 -4.60
CA HIS A 36 1.61 -13.93 -5.78
C HIS A 36 0.60 -15.05 -5.47
N LEU A 37 0.60 -15.59 -4.25
CA LEU A 37 -0.35 -16.63 -3.82
C LEU A 37 -1.72 -16.03 -3.43
N LEU A 38 -1.81 -14.70 -3.26
CA LEU A 38 -3.07 -14.02 -2.99
C LEU A 38 -3.74 -13.63 -4.30
N SER A 39 -4.92 -14.18 -4.55
CA SER A 39 -5.77 -13.77 -5.68
C SER A 39 -6.53 -12.48 -5.38
N GLU A 40 -6.98 -11.79 -6.43
CA GLU A 40 -7.88 -10.64 -6.33
C GLU A 40 -9.11 -10.94 -5.45
N ALA A 41 -9.74 -12.10 -5.64
CA ALA A 41 -10.89 -12.54 -4.86
C ALA A 41 -10.57 -12.73 -3.36
N ASN A 42 -9.32 -13.06 -3.02
CA ASN A 42 -8.90 -13.14 -1.62
C ASN A 42 -8.72 -11.75 -1.01
N ILE A 43 -8.21 -10.79 -1.79
CA ILE A 43 -7.95 -9.43 -1.35
C ILE A 43 -9.26 -8.64 -1.16
N LEU A 44 -10.22 -8.79 -2.07
CA LEU A 44 -11.51 -8.10 -1.98
C LEU A 44 -12.37 -8.54 -0.78
N LYS A 45 -12.05 -9.67 -0.16
CA LYS A 45 -12.71 -10.16 1.06
C LYS A 45 -12.05 -9.66 2.35
N CYS A 46 -10.96 -8.90 2.25
CA CYS A 46 -10.20 -8.40 3.39
C CYS A 46 -10.52 -6.94 3.64
N ASP A 47 -10.61 -6.57 4.92
CA ASP A 47 -10.77 -5.18 5.34
C ASP A 47 -9.44 -4.43 5.22
N ILE A 48 -8.32 -5.13 5.46
CA ILE A 48 -6.99 -4.54 5.51
C ILE A 48 -6.01 -5.41 4.72
N ILE A 49 -5.30 -4.78 3.77
CA ILE A 49 -4.14 -5.36 3.09
C ILE A 49 -2.89 -4.64 3.55
N ILE A 50 -1.89 -5.40 3.97
CA ILE A 50 -0.61 -4.96 4.47
C ILE A 50 0.46 -5.34 3.44
N THR A 51 1.19 -4.37 2.89
CA THR A 51 2.22 -4.58 1.85
C THR A 51 3.42 -3.68 2.07
N SER A 52 4.51 -3.88 1.34
CA SER A 52 5.69 -3.02 1.41
C SER A 52 5.92 -2.21 0.15
N TYR A 53 6.64 -1.09 0.30
CA TYR A 53 7.06 -0.26 -0.83
C TYR A 53 7.78 -1.08 -1.91
N ASN A 54 8.62 -2.03 -1.51
CA ASN A 54 9.36 -2.86 -2.45
C ASN A 54 8.42 -3.80 -3.23
N THR A 55 7.42 -4.40 -2.57
CA THR A 55 6.45 -5.28 -3.23
C THR A 55 5.65 -4.50 -4.27
N ILE A 56 5.13 -3.32 -3.94
CA ILE A 56 4.40 -2.49 -4.90
C ILE A 56 5.31 -2.04 -6.06
N THR A 57 6.56 -1.67 -5.77
CA THR A 57 7.52 -1.27 -6.81
C THR A 57 7.88 -2.43 -7.73
N GLN A 58 7.99 -3.65 -7.21
CA GLN A 58 8.24 -4.85 -8.01
C GLN A 58 7.05 -5.20 -8.89
N GLU A 59 5.84 -5.20 -8.34
CA GLU A 59 4.59 -5.39 -9.08
C GLU A 59 4.47 -4.38 -10.23
N PHE A 60 4.78 -3.10 -9.96
CA PHE A 60 4.78 -2.04 -10.96
C PHE A 60 5.79 -2.26 -12.10
N LYS A 61 6.94 -2.87 -11.82
CA LYS A 61 7.99 -3.13 -12.81
C LYS A 61 7.77 -4.42 -13.61
N GLN A 62 7.27 -5.46 -12.95
CA GLN A 62 7.13 -6.80 -13.52
C GLN A 62 5.85 -6.95 -14.34
N THR A 63 4.84 -6.15 -14.04
CA THR A 63 3.54 -6.22 -14.67
C THR A 63 3.22 -4.85 -15.27
N ASN A 64 2.55 -4.83 -16.42
CA ASN A 64 1.87 -3.59 -16.80
C ASN A 64 0.82 -3.31 -15.71
N THR A 65 0.61 -2.05 -15.35
CA THR A 65 -0.46 -1.65 -14.39
C THR A 65 -1.84 -2.22 -14.80
N SER A 66 -2.03 -2.47 -16.09
CA SER A 66 -3.21 -3.12 -16.68
C SER A 66 -3.34 -4.62 -16.40
N THR A 67 -2.34 -5.29 -15.83
CA THR A 67 -2.38 -6.74 -15.54
C THR A 67 -2.39 -7.06 -14.05
N SER A 68 -1.72 -6.27 -13.21
CA SER A 68 -1.74 -6.50 -11.76
C SER A 68 -2.99 -5.91 -11.13
N PHE A 69 -3.79 -6.75 -10.46
CA PHE A 69 -5.04 -6.36 -9.83
C PHE A 69 -4.83 -5.31 -8.73
N ILE A 70 -3.64 -5.25 -8.11
CA ILE A 70 -3.37 -4.32 -7.00
C ILE A 70 -3.50 -2.85 -7.44
N PHE A 71 -3.21 -2.57 -8.72
CA PHE A 71 -3.35 -1.24 -9.34
C PHE A 71 -4.74 -0.98 -9.91
N LYS A 72 -5.57 -2.01 -10.09
CA LYS A 72 -6.95 -1.89 -10.59
C LYS A 72 -7.97 -1.66 -9.48
N ILE A 73 -7.70 -2.18 -8.29
CA ILE A 73 -8.58 -2.02 -7.14
C ILE A 73 -8.58 -0.55 -6.71
N ASN A 74 -9.77 0.05 -6.62
CA ASN A 74 -9.93 1.37 -6.02
C ASN A 74 -9.92 1.26 -4.50
N TRP A 75 -8.77 1.55 -3.88
CA TRP A 75 -8.62 1.49 -2.44
C TRP A 75 -9.38 2.62 -1.75
N HIS A 76 -10.19 2.28 -0.75
CA HIS A 76 -10.85 3.30 0.07
C HIS A 76 -9.84 4.23 0.75
N CYS A 77 -8.77 3.67 1.30
CA CYS A 77 -7.68 4.41 1.91
C CYS A 77 -6.34 3.68 1.72
N ILE A 78 -5.30 4.43 1.37
CA ILE A 78 -3.91 3.98 1.40
C ILE A 78 -3.19 4.72 2.50
N VAL A 79 -2.59 4.00 3.43
CA VAL A 79 -1.75 4.55 4.51
C VAL A 79 -0.29 4.26 4.15
N LEU A 80 0.50 5.32 4.04
CA LEU A 80 1.93 5.27 3.75
C LEU A 80 2.68 5.53 5.05
N ASP A 81 3.17 4.46 5.66
CA ASP A 81 4.03 4.56 6.84
C ASP A 81 5.46 4.89 6.42
N GLU A 82 6.16 5.66 7.24
CA GLU A 82 7.42 6.32 6.91
C GLU A 82 7.42 6.94 5.51
N ALA A 83 6.43 7.80 5.25
CA ALA A 83 6.20 8.37 3.92
C ALA A 83 7.38 9.14 3.31
N HIS A 84 8.42 9.47 4.10
CA HIS A 84 9.68 10.01 3.57
C HIS A 84 10.33 9.09 2.50
N TYR A 85 9.99 7.79 2.46
CA TYR A 85 10.42 6.85 1.41
C TYR A 85 9.94 7.22 -0.01
N ILE A 86 8.90 8.04 -0.16
CA ILE A 86 8.34 8.44 -1.46
C ILE A 86 8.54 9.93 -1.79
N CYS A 87 9.35 10.66 -1.02
CA CYS A 87 9.58 12.10 -1.24
C CYS A 87 10.23 12.40 -2.60
N SER A 88 11.03 11.49 -3.15
CA SER A 88 11.68 11.70 -4.45
C SER A 88 10.79 11.24 -5.60
N GLN A 89 10.24 12.22 -6.32
CA GLN A 89 9.36 12.00 -7.48
C GLN A 89 10.01 11.24 -8.64
N TYR A 90 11.34 11.17 -8.67
CA TYR A 90 12.11 10.49 -9.70
C TYR A 90 12.28 8.98 -9.43
N THR A 91 11.79 8.49 -8.30
CA THR A 91 11.96 7.08 -7.92
C THR A 91 10.85 6.22 -8.52
N ALA A 92 11.22 5.01 -8.94
CA ALA A 92 10.24 4.01 -9.37
C ALA A 92 9.20 3.71 -8.27
N THR A 93 9.61 3.80 -7.00
CA THR A 93 8.71 3.66 -5.85
C THR A 93 7.64 4.76 -5.84
N HIS A 94 8.03 6.02 -6.03
CA HIS A 94 7.07 7.13 -6.10
C HIS A 94 6.07 6.93 -7.24
N HIS A 95 6.55 6.58 -8.45
CA HIS A 95 5.67 6.30 -9.58
C HIS A 95 4.73 5.11 -9.34
N ALA A 96 5.23 4.04 -8.72
CA ALA A 96 4.43 2.87 -8.37
C ALA A 96 3.32 3.25 -7.37
N ILE A 97 3.66 3.97 -6.29
CA ILE A 97 2.67 4.41 -5.30
C ILE A 97 1.64 5.36 -5.93
N ASN A 98 2.07 6.29 -6.78
CA ASN A 98 1.17 7.23 -7.43
C ASN A 98 0.24 6.56 -8.46
N SER A 99 0.62 5.40 -8.98
CA SER A 99 -0.21 4.62 -9.90
C SER A 99 -1.33 3.84 -9.21
N LEU A 100 -1.38 3.82 -7.86
CA LEU A 100 -2.44 3.16 -7.11
C LEU A 100 -3.72 3.99 -7.06
N LEU A 101 -4.83 3.39 -7.48
CA LEU A 101 -6.15 4.00 -7.40
C LEU A 101 -6.64 4.05 -5.96
N SER A 102 -6.98 5.25 -5.48
CA SER A 102 -7.47 5.41 -4.11
C SER A 102 -8.30 6.66 -3.90
N SER A 103 -9.32 6.53 -3.04
CA SER A 103 -10.14 7.67 -2.62
C SER A 103 -9.39 8.59 -1.65
N ARG A 104 -8.55 8.02 -0.78
CA ARG A 104 -7.74 8.76 0.20
C ARG A 104 -6.33 8.19 0.28
N GLN A 105 -5.34 9.06 0.43
CA GLN A 105 -3.96 8.69 0.77
C GLN A 105 -3.54 9.46 2.01
N ILE A 106 -3.09 8.73 3.03
CA ILE A 106 -2.62 9.28 4.30
C ILE A 106 -1.14 8.97 4.42
N CYS A 107 -0.32 10.00 4.62
CA CYS A 107 1.11 9.86 4.86
C CYS A 107 1.39 9.97 6.35
N LEU A 108 2.00 8.95 6.93
CA LEU A 108 2.48 8.94 8.31
C LEU A 108 4.00 8.99 8.26
N THR A 109 4.61 9.98 8.89
CA THR A 109 6.08 10.03 9.03
C THR A 109 6.46 10.84 10.25
N GLY A 110 7.48 10.37 10.96
CA GLY A 110 8.11 11.12 12.06
C GLY A 110 9.02 12.25 11.58
N THR A 111 9.35 12.29 10.28
CA THR A 111 10.27 13.26 9.69
C THR A 111 9.50 14.19 8.74
N PRO A 112 9.31 15.48 9.08
CA PRO A 112 8.54 16.42 8.26
C PRO A 112 9.38 16.86 7.05
N ASN A 113 9.55 15.99 6.07
CA ASN A 113 10.02 16.36 4.74
C ASN A 113 8.82 16.73 3.88
N ILE A 114 9.01 17.65 2.93
CA ILE A 114 7.99 18.02 1.94
C ILE A 114 7.68 16.76 1.10
N ILE A 115 6.59 16.08 1.41
CA ILE A 115 6.06 15.02 0.56
C ILE A 115 5.34 15.74 -0.57
N HIS A 116 5.86 15.61 -1.79
CA HIS A 116 5.16 16.11 -2.97
C HIS A 116 3.85 15.31 -3.12
N HIS A 117 2.74 15.91 -2.71
CA HIS A 117 1.41 15.36 -2.99
C HIS A 117 1.20 15.35 -4.50
N PRO A 118 0.67 14.26 -5.08
CA PRO A 118 0.23 14.28 -6.46
C PRO A 118 -0.87 15.34 -6.59
N THR A 119 -0.67 16.29 -7.50
CA THR A 119 -1.63 17.36 -7.78
C THR A 119 -2.98 16.75 -8.17
N PRO A 120 -4.11 17.23 -7.61
CA PRO A 120 -5.44 16.68 -7.87
C PRO A 120 -5.90 16.81 -9.33
N GLU A 121 -5.21 17.59 -10.16
CA GLU A 121 -5.56 17.85 -11.56
C GLU A 121 -5.46 16.62 -12.48
N LEU A 122 -4.73 15.56 -12.09
CA LEU A 122 -4.59 14.32 -12.87
C LEU A 122 -5.65 13.25 -12.56
N ARG A 123 -6.61 13.51 -11.65
CA ARG A 123 -7.64 12.52 -11.25
C ARG A 123 -8.99 12.69 -11.95
N SER A 124 -9.08 13.59 -12.93
CA SER A 124 -10.32 13.86 -13.70
C SER A 124 -10.13 13.66 -15.20
N ARG A 125 -9.72 12.46 -15.62
CA ARG A 125 -9.92 11.95 -16.99
C ARG A 125 -10.20 10.46 -16.95
#